data_AF-A0AAQ3G5F0-F1
#
_entry.id   AF-A0AAQ3G5F0-F1
#
_cell.length_a   1.000
_cell.length_b   1.000
_cell.length_c   1.000
_cell.angle_alpha   90.00
_cell.angle_beta   90.00
_cell.angle_gamma   90.00
#
_symmetry.space_group_name_H-M   'P 1'
#
loop_
_entity.id
_entity.type
_entity.pdbx_description
1 polymer ?
#
loop_
_entity_poly.entity_id
_entity_poly.type
_entity_poly.pdbx_seq_one_letter_code
_entity_poly.pdbx_strand_id
1 'polypeptide(L)'
;MNPIRTTPSFIPHIHSPDAEEPTPGKPLHSAVVGRDSKAVARLRNEGVRANTLNAQGHSPLDVLDNMRDIDERSRSSLRMALLQSLNPTAPLGYAKPEALHGTPWGLEILQSGALKGGVNDAKGGTQSLEGKVFFSDRTRESATDETTRADLRSKARVYAAGKGMHPSNAYSRALQHRMTQVILHALDNGKAIPTSNIKPSIEVNSHDQLHIEGAAWLQRLLHAGHINSGGRKFLNATLDESLNSLKLPGSLALKADDQVKELKGEELNGFYHRAASELQRSLENGKAPYLGLLNQGSIVPLVFGFEKINNLSTHEIQYSSKTKQYSYQDGDHPLSGSPEKGGKLKEVEVRSLGDFATLCLGCAIKGVELPADLLVRVKGQNGSKAQYLDAQKIATFRQKLAAQVAEQAGEQPLPALGLHQLQEINSRLRANDLSGWLKA
;
A
#
# COMPACT_ATOMS: atom_id res chain seq x y z
N MET A 1 -23.75 -44.77 -32.82
CA MET A 1 -23.86 -45.79 -31.76
C MET A 1 -22.48 -46.16 -31.26
N ASN A 2 -22.18 -45.75 -30.03
CA ASN A 2 -21.37 -46.43 -29.00
C ASN A 2 -21.43 -45.56 -27.72
N PRO A 3 -21.33 -46.16 -26.53
CA PRO A 3 -22.32 -45.93 -25.47
C PRO A 3 -21.98 -44.81 -24.48
N ILE A 4 -23.04 -44.30 -23.86
CA ILE A 4 -23.05 -43.39 -22.71
C ILE A 4 -22.44 -44.13 -21.51
N ARG A 5 -21.31 -43.63 -21.00
CA ARG A 5 -20.77 -44.06 -19.70
C ARG A 5 -21.47 -43.29 -18.59
N THR A 6 -22.25 -44.02 -17.79
CA THR A 6 -22.82 -43.59 -16.52
C THR A 6 -21.73 -43.21 -15.53
N THR A 7 -21.84 -42.03 -14.95
CA THR A 7 -21.07 -41.56 -13.79
C THR A 7 -21.36 -42.44 -12.57
N PRO A 8 -20.34 -42.83 -11.78
CA PRO A 8 -20.60 -43.36 -10.45
C PRO A 8 -21.08 -42.21 -9.55
N SER A 9 -22.28 -42.38 -8.99
CA SER A 9 -22.80 -41.52 -7.92
C SER A 9 -21.91 -41.66 -6.70
N PHE A 10 -21.14 -40.62 -6.38
CA PHE A 10 -20.46 -40.52 -5.09
C PHE A 10 -21.47 -40.00 -4.07
N ILE A 11 -22.19 -40.92 -3.45
CA ILE A 11 -22.93 -40.65 -2.22
C ILE A 11 -21.87 -40.52 -1.12
N PRO A 12 -21.70 -39.36 -0.45
CA PRO A 12 -20.79 -39.28 0.67
C PRO A 12 -21.30 -40.19 1.80
N HIS A 13 -20.40 -40.99 2.38
CA HIS A 13 -20.68 -41.75 3.58
C HIS A 13 -21.21 -40.82 4.68
N ILE A 14 -22.44 -41.05 5.13
CA ILE A 14 -22.97 -40.49 6.37
C ILE A 14 -22.28 -41.25 7.49
N HIS A 15 -21.19 -40.70 8.01
CA HIS A 15 -20.68 -41.11 9.32
C HIS A 15 -21.56 -40.49 10.40
N SER A 16 -22.18 -41.33 11.21
CA SER A 16 -22.70 -40.96 12.53
C SER A 16 -21.55 -40.42 13.40
N PRO A 17 -21.84 -39.51 14.35
CA PRO A 17 -20.82 -38.84 15.13
C PRO A 17 -20.33 -39.79 16.22
N ASP A 18 -19.30 -40.57 15.92
CA ASP A 18 -18.46 -41.11 16.98
C ASP A 18 -17.72 -39.93 17.61
N ALA A 19 -17.85 -39.80 18.92
CA ALA A 19 -17.14 -38.83 19.73
C ALA A 19 -15.64 -39.14 19.63
N GLU A 20 -14.95 -38.50 18.69
CA GLU A 20 -13.49 -38.46 18.67
C GLU A 20 -13.00 -37.80 19.96
N GLU A 21 -12.18 -38.54 20.70
CA GLU A 21 -11.41 -37.99 21.82
C GLU A 21 -10.64 -36.75 21.36
N PRO A 22 -10.61 -35.67 22.17
CA PRO A 22 -9.91 -34.47 21.80
C PRO A 22 -8.43 -34.78 21.74
N THR A 23 -7.87 -34.82 20.53
CA THR A 23 -6.43 -34.62 20.33
C THR A 23 -6.03 -33.42 21.19
N PRO A 24 -4.91 -33.45 21.94
CA PRO A 24 -4.54 -32.34 22.83
C PRO A 24 -4.56 -31.04 22.04
N GLY A 25 -5.64 -30.28 22.19
CA GLY A 25 -5.88 -29.11 21.37
C GLY A 25 -4.76 -28.14 21.63
N LYS A 26 -4.24 -27.52 20.58
CA LYS A 26 -3.26 -26.43 20.71
C LYS A 26 -3.75 -25.49 21.83
N PRO A 27 -2.91 -25.13 22.84
CA PRO A 27 -3.39 -24.63 24.14
C PRO A 27 -4.40 -23.46 24.08
N LEU A 28 -4.26 -22.58 23.08
CA LEU A 28 -5.21 -21.47 22.88
C LEU A 28 -6.60 -21.92 22.42
N HIS A 29 -6.72 -22.93 21.55
CA HIS A 29 -8.01 -23.46 21.13
C HIS A 29 -8.76 -24.09 22.30
N SER A 30 -8.06 -24.89 23.11
CA SER A 30 -8.64 -25.50 24.32
C SER A 30 -9.13 -24.45 25.32
N ALA A 31 -8.36 -23.38 25.54
CA ALA A 31 -8.76 -22.28 26.41
C ALA A 31 -9.99 -21.51 25.87
N VAL A 32 -10.11 -21.34 24.55
CA VAL A 32 -11.29 -20.72 23.91
C VAL A 32 -12.52 -21.61 24.08
N VAL A 33 -12.42 -22.91 23.79
CA VAL A 33 -13.53 -23.88 23.94
C VAL A 33 -13.97 -23.96 25.41
N GLY A 34 -13.01 -23.97 26.34
CA GLY A 34 -13.25 -23.94 27.78
C GLY A 34 -13.74 -22.59 28.32
N ARG A 35 -13.91 -21.56 27.46
CA ARG A 35 -14.37 -20.21 27.81
C ARG A 35 -13.51 -19.49 28.84
N ASP A 36 -12.23 -19.84 28.94
CA ASP A 36 -11.31 -19.26 29.91
C ASP A 36 -10.51 -18.10 29.30
N SER A 37 -11.09 -16.90 29.37
CA SER A 37 -10.44 -15.68 28.87
C SER A 37 -9.15 -15.33 29.62
N LYS A 38 -8.99 -15.76 30.88
CA LYS A 38 -7.77 -15.53 31.65
C LYS A 38 -6.64 -16.43 31.17
N ALA A 39 -6.93 -17.71 30.91
CA ALA A 39 -5.96 -18.62 30.30
C ALA A 39 -5.56 -18.15 28.90
N VAL A 40 -6.51 -17.68 28.08
CA VAL A 40 -6.21 -17.10 26.75
C VAL A 40 -5.24 -15.92 26.89
N ALA A 41 -5.51 -14.98 27.80
CA ALA A 41 -4.65 -13.83 28.02
C ALA A 41 -3.25 -14.24 28.49
N ARG A 42 -3.17 -15.18 29.44
CA ARG A 42 -1.90 -15.73 29.96
C ARG A 42 -1.07 -16.36 28.83
N LEU A 43 -1.66 -17.28 28.07
CA LEU A 43 -0.98 -17.97 26.97
C LEU A 43 -0.45 -17.00 25.91
N ARG A 44 -1.20 -15.94 25.58
CA ARG A 44 -0.72 -14.90 24.64
C ARG A 44 0.45 -14.10 25.20
N ASN A 45 0.43 -13.79 26.50
CA ASN A 45 1.55 -13.11 27.16
C ASN A 45 2.81 -14.00 27.24
N GLU A 46 2.62 -15.32 27.32
CA GLU A 46 3.69 -16.33 27.23
C GLU A 46 4.20 -16.55 25.79
N GLY A 47 3.62 -15.86 24.81
CA GLY A 47 4.06 -15.89 23.41
C GLY A 47 3.38 -16.94 22.54
N VAL A 48 2.36 -17.65 23.05
CA VAL A 48 1.58 -18.59 22.24
C VAL A 48 0.84 -17.83 21.15
N ARG A 49 1.03 -18.27 19.89
CA ARG A 49 0.53 -17.54 18.74
C ARG A 49 -0.96 -17.74 18.53
N ALA A 50 -1.72 -16.64 18.58
CA ALA A 50 -3.16 -16.61 18.33
C ALA A 50 -3.56 -16.85 16.86
N ASN A 51 -2.60 -17.03 15.96
CA ASN A 51 -2.82 -17.26 14.54
C ASN A 51 -2.67 -18.73 14.15
N THR A 52 -2.55 -19.64 15.12
CA THR A 52 -2.32 -21.05 14.87
C THR A 52 -3.63 -21.74 14.46
N LEU A 53 -3.60 -22.63 13.46
CA LEU A 53 -4.77 -23.35 12.98
C LEU A 53 -4.95 -24.70 13.69
N ASN A 54 -6.19 -25.12 13.91
CA ASN A 54 -6.51 -26.49 14.33
C ASN A 54 -6.57 -27.45 13.12
N ALA A 55 -6.90 -28.72 13.34
CA ALA A 55 -6.99 -29.74 12.30
C ALA A 55 -8.02 -29.39 11.20
N GLN A 56 -9.05 -28.61 11.54
CA GLN A 56 -10.07 -28.12 10.62
C GLN A 56 -9.67 -26.83 9.89
N GLY A 57 -8.46 -26.31 10.13
CA GLY A 57 -7.99 -25.07 9.50
C GLY A 57 -8.57 -23.78 10.12
N HIS A 58 -9.10 -23.84 11.34
CA HIS A 58 -9.67 -22.70 12.06
C HIS A 58 -8.68 -22.08 13.05
N SER A 59 -8.59 -20.74 13.08
CA SER A 59 -7.89 -20.01 14.13
C SER A 59 -8.70 -20.01 15.45
N PRO A 60 -8.11 -19.68 16.61
CA PRO A 60 -8.86 -19.48 17.85
C PRO A 60 -9.99 -18.46 17.73
N LEU A 61 -9.85 -17.43 16.88
CA LEU A 61 -10.92 -16.46 16.60
C LEU A 61 -12.05 -17.07 15.77
N ASP A 62 -11.74 -17.93 14.80
CA ASP A 62 -12.75 -18.62 14.02
C ASP A 62 -13.51 -19.63 14.88
N VAL A 63 -12.82 -20.32 15.80
CA VAL A 63 -13.47 -21.17 16.80
C VAL A 63 -14.43 -20.36 17.66
N LEU A 64 -13.99 -19.22 18.23
CA LEU A 64 -14.85 -18.35 19.03
C LEU A 64 -16.08 -17.87 18.25
N ASP A 65 -15.88 -17.42 17.01
CA ASP A 65 -16.98 -16.92 16.17
C ASP A 65 -18.02 -18.02 15.85
N ASN A 66 -17.58 -19.27 15.71
CA ASN A 66 -18.44 -20.42 15.39
C ASN A 66 -19.13 -21.06 16.62
N MET A 67 -18.78 -20.67 17.84
CA MET A 67 -19.46 -21.16 19.06
C MET A 67 -20.90 -20.65 19.10
N ARG A 68 -21.90 -21.56 19.12
CA ARG A 68 -23.33 -21.20 19.21
C ARG A 68 -23.78 -20.97 20.65
N ASP A 69 -23.28 -21.76 21.60
CA ASP A 69 -23.80 -21.80 22.98
C ASP A 69 -23.00 -20.94 23.97
N ILE A 70 -22.58 -19.73 23.58
CA ILE A 70 -21.80 -18.81 24.42
C ILE A 70 -22.55 -17.49 24.62
N ASP A 71 -22.60 -17.02 25.87
CA ASP A 71 -23.18 -15.73 26.19
C ASP A 71 -22.30 -14.57 25.70
N GLU A 72 -22.93 -13.41 25.46
CA GLU A 72 -22.25 -12.27 24.85
C GLU A 72 -21.11 -11.71 25.71
N ARG A 73 -21.25 -11.77 27.04
CA ARG A 73 -20.20 -11.31 27.95
C ARG A 73 -18.97 -12.19 27.84
N SER A 74 -19.14 -13.51 27.85
CA SER A 74 -18.04 -14.47 27.66
C SER A 74 -17.41 -14.32 26.28
N ARG A 75 -18.24 -14.17 25.23
CA ARG A 75 -17.76 -13.98 23.85
C ARG A 75 -16.90 -12.72 23.73
N SER A 76 -17.40 -11.59 24.21
CA SER A 76 -16.67 -10.32 24.25
C SER A 76 -15.38 -10.42 25.06
N SER A 77 -15.40 -11.09 26.22
CA SER A 77 -14.20 -11.27 27.07
C SER A 77 -13.12 -12.10 26.37
N LEU A 78 -13.50 -13.20 25.71
CA LEU A 78 -12.57 -14.03 24.93
C LEU A 78 -12.05 -13.29 23.71
N ARG A 79 -12.91 -12.57 22.99
CA ARG A 79 -12.52 -11.77 21.83
C ARG A 79 -11.48 -10.72 22.21
N MET A 80 -11.71 -10.01 23.30
CA MET A 80 -10.74 -9.06 23.85
C MET A 80 -9.45 -9.75 24.26
N ALA A 81 -9.52 -10.89 24.96
CA ALA A 81 -8.33 -11.65 25.34
C ALA A 81 -7.51 -12.09 24.11
N LEU A 82 -8.15 -12.42 22.98
CA LEU A 82 -7.49 -12.81 21.72
C LEU A 82 -6.92 -11.62 20.93
N LEU A 83 -7.62 -10.49 20.89
CA LEU A 83 -7.29 -9.35 20.02
C LEU A 83 -6.55 -8.21 20.72
N GLN A 84 -6.57 -8.13 22.04
CA GLN A 84 -5.95 -7.02 22.77
C GLN A 84 -4.49 -6.85 22.36
N SER A 85 -4.09 -5.60 22.16
CA SER A 85 -2.72 -5.24 21.85
C SER A 85 -1.77 -5.57 23.00
N LEU A 86 -0.70 -6.33 22.69
CA LEU A 86 0.43 -6.57 23.61
C LEU A 86 1.52 -5.49 23.49
N ASN A 87 1.24 -4.42 22.73
CA ASN A 87 2.16 -3.29 22.63
C ASN A 87 1.86 -2.31 23.77
N PRO A 88 2.86 -1.93 24.58
CA PRO A 88 2.67 -1.10 25.77
C PRO A 88 2.16 0.32 25.46
N THR A 89 2.33 0.81 24.23
CA THR A 89 1.87 2.15 23.83
C THR A 89 0.46 2.16 23.26
N ALA A 90 -0.16 0.99 23.06
CA ALA A 90 -1.52 0.92 22.55
C ALA A 90 -2.51 1.43 23.60
N PRO A 91 -3.59 2.12 23.20
CA PRO A 91 -4.64 2.51 24.13
C PRO A 91 -5.21 1.31 24.89
N LEU A 92 -5.60 1.53 26.15
CA LEU A 92 -6.24 0.50 26.95
C LEU A 92 -7.53 0.03 26.26
N GLY A 93 -7.75 -1.29 26.23
CA GLY A 93 -8.90 -1.87 25.54
C GLY A 93 -8.80 -1.89 24.01
N TYR A 94 -7.68 -1.45 23.41
CA TYR A 94 -7.51 -1.52 21.96
C TYR A 94 -7.38 -2.97 21.48
N ALA A 95 -8.34 -3.39 20.65
CA ALA A 95 -8.30 -4.63 19.89
C ALA A 95 -7.62 -4.41 18.53
N LYS A 96 -6.58 -5.20 18.25
CA LYS A 96 -5.82 -5.15 16.99
C LYS A 96 -6.74 -5.37 15.77
N PRO A 97 -6.35 -4.85 14.60
CA PRO A 97 -7.01 -5.19 13.34
C PRO A 97 -6.91 -6.68 13.03
N GLU A 98 -7.94 -7.23 12.38
CA GLU A 98 -8.03 -8.62 11.93
C GLU A 98 -7.72 -8.76 10.43
N ALA A 99 -7.86 -7.66 9.69
CA ALA A 99 -7.46 -7.56 8.30
C ALA A 99 -6.64 -6.29 8.06
N LEU A 100 -5.67 -6.39 7.16
CA LEU A 100 -4.78 -5.32 6.77
C LEU A 100 -4.78 -5.15 5.25
N HIS A 101 -4.78 -3.91 4.79
CA HIS A 101 -4.57 -3.55 3.39
C HIS A 101 -3.38 -2.61 3.29
N GLY A 102 -2.38 -2.96 2.48
CA GLY A 102 -1.23 -2.10 2.22
C GLY A 102 -1.38 -1.37 0.90
N THR A 103 -1.22 -0.04 0.90
CA THR A 103 -1.40 0.78 -0.30
C THR A 103 -0.44 1.98 -0.37
N PRO A 104 0.06 2.31 -1.57
CA PRO A 104 0.70 3.59 -1.84
C PRO A 104 -0.32 4.73 -2.14
N TRP A 105 -1.60 4.39 -2.36
CA TRP A 105 -2.70 5.29 -2.77
C TRP A 105 -3.60 5.69 -1.59
N GLY A 106 -3.04 5.79 -0.39
CA GLY A 106 -3.87 5.87 0.81
C GLY A 106 -4.65 7.18 0.93
N LEU A 107 -4.17 8.31 0.40
CA LEU A 107 -4.94 9.56 0.43
C LEU A 107 -6.15 9.47 -0.50
N GLU A 108 -5.98 8.92 -1.69
CA GLU A 108 -7.05 8.73 -2.68
C GLU A 108 -8.14 7.80 -2.14
N ILE A 109 -7.74 6.74 -1.44
CA ILE A 109 -8.65 5.85 -0.72
C ILE A 109 -9.45 6.61 0.34
N LEU A 110 -8.75 7.37 1.21
CA LEU A 110 -9.40 8.16 2.26
C LEU A 110 -10.36 9.21 1.66
N GLN A 111 -9.95 9.89 0.60
CA GLN A 111 -10.76 10.87 -0.11
C GLN A 111 -12.02 10.24 -0.71
N SER A 112 -11.88 9.05 -1.29
CA SER A 112 -12.99 8.38 -1.94
C SER A 112 -13.95 7.66 -0.99
N GLY A 113 -13.56 7.51 0.28
CA GLY A 113 -14.31 6.76 1.29
C GLY A 113 -14.33 5.25 1.09
N ALA A 114 -13.59 4.72 0.10
CA ALA A 114 -13.58 3.31 -0.23
C ALA A 114 -12.19 2.83 -0.68
N LEU A 115 -11.90 1.55 -0.44
CA LEU A 115 -10.85 0.85 -1.14
C LEU A 115 -11.32 0.59 -2.56
N LYS A 116 -11.06 1.56 -3.42
CA LYS A 116 -11.29 1.43 -4.85
C LYS A 116 -10.18 0.57 -5.42
N GLY A 117 -10.57 -0.52 -6.08
CA GLY A 117 -9.64 -1.19 -6.97
C GLY A 117 -9.15 -0.19 -8.03
N GLY A 118 -7.91 -0.31 -8.48
CA GLY A 118 -7.51 0.37 -9.72
C GLY A 118 -8.53 0.01 -10.80
N VAL A 119 -9.07 1.03 -11.48
CA VAL A 119 -10.02 0.89 -12.60
C VAL A 119 -9.46 -0.19 -13.54
N ASN A 120 -10.09 -1.37 -13.53
CA ASN A 120 -9.79 -2.54 -14.37
C ASN A 120 -8.31 -2.83 -14.64
N ASP A 121 -7.73 -3.79 -13.92
CA ASP A 121 -6.69 -4.62 -14.52
C ASP A 121 -7.10 -6.10 -14.48
N ALA A 122 -7.79 -6.51 -15.53
CA ALA A 122 -7.99 -7.91 -15.89
C ALA A 122 -6.66 -8.54 -16.40
N LYS A 123 -5.57 -8.40 -15.64
CA LYS A 123 -4.22 -8.82 -16.07
C LYS A 123 -3.74 -10.18 -15.59
N GLY A 124 -4.56 -10.91 -14.84
CA GLY A 124 -4.28 -12.30 -14.45
C GLY A 124 -3.10 -12.47 -13.50
N GLY A 125 -3.24 -13.41 -12.55
CA GLY A 125 -2.15 -13.97 -11.76
C GLY A 125 -1.40 -12.95 -10.89
N THR A 126 -0.25 -12.44 -11.34
CA THR A 126 0.71 -11.72 -10.49
C THR A 126 0.58 -10.20 -10.45
N GLN A 127 -0.02 -9.60 -11.47
CA GLN A 127 -0.07 -8.14 -11.67
C GLN A 127 -1.45 -7.56 -11.31
N SER A 128 -2.50 -8.37 -11.43
CA SER A 128 -3.89 -7.97 -11.18
C SER A 128 -4.26 -7.74 -9.71
N LEU A 129 -3.40 -8.17 -8.78
CA LEU A 129 -3.64 -8.05 -7.34
C LEU A 129 -3.06 -6.76 -6.73
N GLU A 130 -2.37 -5.91 -7.50
CA GLU A 130 -1.93 -4.60 -7.02
C GLU A 130 -3.16 -3.78 -6.59
N GLY A 131 -3.29 -3.52 -5.27
CA GLY A 131 -4.35 -2.70 -4.70
C GLY A 131 -5.66 -3.41 -4.33
N LYS A 132 -5.77 -4.75 -4.45
CA LYS A 132 -7.01 -5.49 -4.08
C LYS A 132 -6.86 -6.47 -2.91
N VAL A 133 -5.64 -6.68 -2.43
CA VAL A 133 -5.36 -7.71 -1.43
C VAL A 133 -5.65 -7.23 -0.02
N PHE A 134 -6.37 -8.06 0.72
CA PHE A 134 -6.42 -8.04 2.17
C PHE A 134 -5.55 -9.15 2.73
N PHE A 135 -4.78 -8.82 3.75
CA PHE A 135 -4.08 -9.77 4.57
C PHE A 135 -4.89 -9.93 5.85
N SER A 136 -5.47 -11.11 6.07
CA SER A 136 -6.18 -11.41 7.31
C SER A 136 -5.48 -12.49 8.14
N ASP A 137 -5.55 -12.32 9.45
CA ASP A 137 -5.14 -13.32 10.46
C ASP A 137 -6.06 -14.55 10.52
N ARG A 138 -7.02 -14.67 9.60
CA ARG A 138 -7.92 -15.83 9.41
C ARG A 138 -7.68 -16.55 8.08
N THR A 139 -6.81 -16.00 7.24
CA THR A 139 -6.50 -16.56 5.91
C THR A 139 -5.09 -17.11 5.88
N ARG A 140 -4.90 -18.27 5.24
CA ARG A 140 -3.59 -18.90 5.05
C ARG A 140 -2.88 -18.36 3.80
N GLU A 141 -1.54 -18.42 3.76
CA GLU A 141 -0.77 -18.07 2.54
C GLU A 141 -0.66 -19.28 1.62
N SER A 142 -0.64 -20.49 2.17
CA SER A 142 -0.68 -21.78 1.47
C SER A 142 -1.72 -22.70 2.11
N ALA A 143 -2.29 -23.61 1.32
CA ALA A 143 -3.20 -24.65 1.82
C ALA A 143 -2.60 -25.51 2.94
N THR A 144 -1.28 -25.66 2.96
CA THR A 144 -0.53 -26.48 3.92
C THR A 144 -0.07 -25.73 5.17
N ASP A 145 -0.34 -24.43 5.31
CA ASP A 145 0.14 -23.67 6.46
C ASP A 145 -0.59 -24.09 7.75
N GLU A 146 0.16 -24.32 8.84
CA GLU A 146 -0.40 -24.61 10.17
C GLU A 146 -0.78 -23.36 10.98
N THR A 147 -0.53 -22.19 10.42
CA THR A 147 -0.92 -20.89 10.97
C THR A 147 -1.56 -20.08 9.86
N THR A 148 -2.45 -19.15 10.19
CA THR A 148 -2.80 -18.09 9.25
C THR A 148 -1.56 -17.24 8.95
N ARG A 149 -1.61 -16.42 7.89
CA ARG A 149 -0.47 -15.67 7.34
C ARG A 149 0.54 -15.21 8.40
N ALA A 150 1.70 -15.87 8.42
CA ALA A 150 2.83 -15.42 9.22
C ALA A 150 3.21 -13.98 8.82
N ASP A 151 3.52 -13.14 9.81
CA ASP A 151 3.95 -11.76 9.60
C ASP A 151 2.97 -10.87 8.81
N LEU A 152 1.68 -10.94 9.13
CA LEU A 152 0.59 -10.19 8.51
C LEU A 152 0.93 -8.74 8.14
N ARG A 153 1.44 -7.97 9.12
CA ARG A 153 1.82 -6.56 8.93
C ARG A 153 2.97 -6.40 7.94
N SER A 154 3.94 -7.31 7.95
CA SER A 154 5.07 -7.27 7.03
C SER A 154 4.61 -7.42 5.58
N LYS A 155 3.64 -8.30 5.32
CA LYS A 155 3.06 -8.47 3.97
C LYS A 155 2.34 -7.20 3.51
N ALA A 156 1.48 -6.64 4.36
CA ALA A 156 0.82 -5.37 4.06
C ALA A 156 1.82 -4.24 3.79
N ARG A 157 2.91 -4.14 4.56
CA ARG A 157 3.97 -3.14 4.33
C ARG A 157 4.68 -3.32 2.99
N VAL A 158 4.94 -4.56 2.56
CA VAL A 158 5.53 -4.83 1.25
C VAL A 158 4.61 -4.32 0.14
N TYR A 159 3.31 -4.58 0.25
CA TYR A 159 2.31 -4.08 -0.70
C TYR A 159 2.19 -2.56 -0.68
N ALA A 160 2.22 -1.94 0.51
CA ALA A 160 2.16 -0.50 0.67
C ALA A 160 3.33 0.25 0.01
N ALA A 161 4.46 -0.43 -0.25
CA ALA A 161 5.57 0.16 -0.98
C ALA A 161 5.27 0.40 -2.47
N GLY A 162 4.22 -0.23 -3.01
CA GLY A 162 3.78 -0.01 -4.39
C GLY A 162 4.79 -0.41 -5.47
N LYS A 163 5.73 -1.29 -5.13
CA LYS A 163 6.77 -1.76 -6.05
C LYS A 163 6.25 -2.86 -6.95
N GLY A 164 6.59 -2.80 -8.23
CA GLY A 164 6.27 -3.81 -9.21
C GLY A 164 7.33 -3.88 -10.32
N MET A 165 7.18 -4.85 -11.22
CA MET A 165 8.09 -5.01 -12.36
C MET A 165 7.80 -4.00 -13.48
N HIS A 166 6.55 -3.55 -13.59
CA HIS A 166 6.09 -2.70 -14.68
C HIS A 166 6.41 -1.23 -14.44
N PRO A 167 6.70 -0.45 -15.49
CA PRO A 167 6.94 1.00 -15.37
C PRO A 167 5.73 1.77 -14.82
N SER A 168 4.54 1.18 -14.87
CA SER A 168 3.29 1.74 -14.41
C SER A 168 2.98 1.50 -12.93
N ASN A 169 3.84 0.80 -12.18
CA ASN A 169 3.63 0.62 -10.74
C ASN A 169 3.74 1.97 -10.00
N ALA A 170 3.12 2.06 -8.82
CA ALA A 170 3.04 3.29 -8.04
C ALA A 170 4.42 3.88 -7.69
N TYR A 171 5.37 3.04 -7.24
CA TYR A 171 6.74 3.47 -6.91
C TYR A 171 7.44 4.07 -8.12
N SER A 172 7.36 3.41 -9.27
CA SER A 172 7.97 3.89 -10.51
C SER A 172 7.34 5.19 -10.99
N ARG A 173 6.01 5.33 -10.91
CA ARG A 173 5.30 6.54 -11.33
C ARG A 173 5.65 7.77 -10.47
N ALA A 174 5.76 7.60 -9.15
CA ALA A 174 6.21 8.67 -8.27
C ALA A 174 7.65 9.10 -8.60
N LEU A 175 8.56 8.15 -8.82
CA LEU A 175 9.95 8.46 -9.12
C LEU A 175 10.16 9.01 -10.54
N GLN A 176 9.38 8.55 -11.52
CA GLN A 176 9.31 9.11 -12.87
C GLN A 176 8.93 10.59 -12.81
N HIS A 177 7.95 10.97 -11.98
CA HIS A 177 7.59 12.38 -11.78
C HIS A 177 8.79 13.21 -11.31
N ARG A 178 9.51 12.73 -10.30
CA ARG A 178 10.73 13.40 -9.83
C ARG A 178 11.78 13.54 -10.94
N MET A 179 11.98 12.50 -11.75
CA MET A 179 12.91 12.56 -12.89
C MET A 179 12.45 13.51 -13.99
N THR A 180 11.15 13.62 -14.26
CA THR A 180 10.63 14.64 -15.20
C THR A 180 10.90 16.06 -14.70
N GLN A 181 10.80 16.31 -13.39
CA GLN A 181 11.19 17.60 -12.80
C GLN A 181 12.68 17.88 -13.04
N VAL A 182 13.55 16.88 -12.92
CA VAL A 182 15.00 17.04 -13.18
C VAL A 182 15.27 17.37 -14.65
N ILE A 183 14.60 16.67 -15.58
CA ILE A 183 14.72 16.92 -17.03
C ILE A 183 14.30 18.34 -17.36
N LEU A 184 13.08 18.72 -16.95
CA LEU A 184 12.51 20.03 -17.24
C LEU A 184 13.36 21.14 -16.61
N HIS A 185 13.75 20.99 -15.35
CA HIS A 185 14.63 21.96 -14.68
C HIS A 185 15.96 22.15 -15.41
N ALA A 186 16.59 21.08 -15.88
CA ALA A 186 17.84 21.19 -16.64
C ALA A 186 17.63 21.95 -17.95
N LEU A 187 16.61 21.56 -18.73
CA LEU A 187 16.33 22.15 -20.04
C LEU A 187 15.89 23.61 -19.94
N ASP A 188 15.01 23.94 -18.99
CA ASP A 188 14.51 25.30 -18.76
C ASP A 188 15.61 26.26 -18.30
N ASN A 189 16.69 25.74 -17.71
CA ASN A 189 17.86 26.51 -17.28
C ASN A 189 19.06 26.38 -18.22
N GLY A 190 18.88 25.83 -19.43
CA GLY A 190 19.94 25.69 -20.44
C GLY A 190 21.09 24.76 -20.04
N LYS A 191 20.87 23.85 -19.08
CA LYS A 191 21.86 22.87 -18.64
C LYS A 191 21.82 21.64 -19.55
N ALA A 192 23.00 21.15 -19.93
CA ALA A 192 23.12 19.94 -20.73
C ALA A 192 22.73 18.70 -19.91
N ILE A 193 21.86 17.85 -20.46
CA ILE A 193 21.55 16.55 -19.86
C ILE A 193 22.70 15.57 -20.16
N PRO A 194 23.27 14.89 -19.14
CA PRO A 194 24.30 13.88 -19.37
C PRO A 194 23.81 12.79 -20.33
N THR A 195 24.66 12.43 -21.29
CA THR A 195 24.29 11.47 -22.34
C THR A 195 24.72 10.04 -22.02
N SER A 196 23.98 9.08 -22.58
CA SER A 196 24.34 7.67 -22.64
C SER A 196 24.65 7.26 -24.07
N ASN A 197 25.42 6.18 -24.24
CA ASN A 197 25.80 5.65 -25.55
C ASN A 197 24.69 4.82 -26.22
N ILE A 198 23.51 4.71 -25.58
CA ILE A 198 22.36 3.98 -26.13
C ILE A 198 21.77 4.81 -27.27
N LYS A 199 21.44 4.15 -28.39
CA LYS A 199 20.77 4.76 -29.55
C LYS A 199 19.43 4.06 -29.79
N PRO A 200 18.38 4.43 -29.06
CA PRO A 200 17.08 3.80 -29.19
C PRO A 200 16.35 4.30 -30.44
N SER A 201 15.30 3.57 -30.82
CA SER A 201 14.30 4.03 -31.78
C SER A 201 12.91 4.04 -31.16
N ILE A 202 12.07 4.98 -31.59
CA ILE A 202 10.64 5.03 -31.30
C ILE A 202 9.91 4.85 -32.62
N GLU A 203 8.98 3.91 -32.65
CA GLU A 203 8.00 3.80 -33.73
C GLU A 203 6.86 4.75 -33.42
N VAL A 204 6.51 5.57 -34.41
CA VAL A 204 5.55 6.66 -34.28
C VAL A 204 4.45 6.45 -35.31
N ASN A 205 3.22 6.23 -34.83
CA ASN A 205 2.09 5.96 -35.73
C ASN A 205 1.66 7.20 -36.53
N SER A 206 1.87 8.39 -35.95
CA SER A 206 1.62 9.68 -36.60
C SER A 206 2.38 10.79 -35.90
N HIS A 207 2.80 11.83 -36.64
CA HIS A 207 3.53 12.97 -36.07
C HIS A 207 2.74 13.68 -34.96
N ASP A 208 1.41 13.70 -35.03
CA ASP A 208 0.55 14.33 -34.04
C ASP A 208 0.56 13.60 -32.69
N GLN A 209 0.85 12.29 -32.67
CA GLN A 209 0.90 11.47 -31.46
C GLN A 209 2.30 11.37 -30.84
N LEU A 210 3.32 12.00 -31.45
CA LEU A 210 4.71 11.91 -31.02
C LEU A 210 4.91 12.29 -29.55
N HIS A 211 4.14 13.23 -29.01
CA HIS A 211 4.22 13.64 -27.61
C HIS A 211 3.72 12.55 -26.65
N ILE A 212 2.65 11.83 -27.00
CA ILE A 212 2.06 10.74 -26.19
C ILE A 212 2.99 9.52 -26.23
N GLU A 213 3.43 9.12 -27.41
CA GLU A 213 4.32 7.98 -27.60
C GLU A 213 5.71 8.26 -27.01
N GLY A 214 6.18 9.50 -27.14
CA GLY A 214 7.40 9.98 -26.50
C GLY A 214 7.33 9.93 -24.97
N ALA A 215 6.20 10.35 -24.37
CA ALA A 215 5.99 10.23 -22.93
C ALA A 215 5.97 8.77 -22.47
N ALA A 216 5.28 7.88 -23.20
CA ALA A 216 5.24 6.45 -22.88
C ALA A 216 6.61 5.78 -23.04
N TRP A 217 7.38 6.18 -24.06
CA TRP A 217 8.76 5.73 -24.24
C TRP A 217 9.66 6.23 -23.10
N LEU A 218 9.59 7.52 -22.76
CA LEU A 218 10.39 8.11 -21.69
C LEU A 218 10.07 7.42 -20.36
N GLN A 219 8.80 7.10 -20.10
CA GLN A 219 8.40 6.33 -18.93
C GLN A 219 9.13 4.98 -18.83
N ARG A 220 9.17 4.22 -19.92
CA ARG A 220 9.87 2.92 -20.00
C ARG A 220 11.37 3.09 -19.83
N LEU A 221 11.95 4.09 -20.49
CA LEU A 221 13.38 4.40 -20.40
C LEU A 221 13.79 4.73 -18.96
N LEU A 222 13.08 5.65 -18.31
CA LEU A 222 13.36 6.05 -16.93
C LEU A 222 13.26 4.86 -15.97
N HIS A 223 12.21 4.04 -16.14
CA HIS A 223 12.04 2.84 -15.33
C HIS A 223 13.19 1.84 -15.49
N ALA A 224 13.50 1.48 -16.73
CA ALA A 224 14.54 0.48 -17.01
C ALA A 224 15.94 0.98 -16.65
N GLY A 225 16.27 2.24 -16.98
CA GLY A 225 17.61 2.79 -16.80
C GLY A 225 17.93 3.20 -15.37
N HIS A 226 16.96 3.74 -14.64
CA HIS A 226 17.23 4.46 -13.39
C HIS A 226 16.48 3.93 -12.17
N ILE A 227 15.30 3.32 -12.37
CA ILE A 227 14.45 2.88 -11.26
C ILE A 227 14.72 1.42 -10.91
N ASN A 228 14.80 0.53 -11.91
CA ASN A 228 15.13 -0.87 -11.71
C ASN A 228 16.51 -1.08 -11.04
N SER A 229 17.44 -0.15 -11.26
CA SER A 229 18.76 -0.12 -10.63
C SER A 229 18.77 0.50 -9.21
N GLY A 230 17.60 0.86 -8.68
CA GLY A 230 17.41 1.21 -7.27
C GLY A 230 16.87 2.61 -7.01
N GLY A 231 16.88 3.53 -7.98
CA GLY A 231 16.14 4.82 -7.95
C GLY A 231 16.48 5.83 -6.84
N ARG A 232 17.22 5.43 -5.79
CA ARG A 232 17.42 6.20 -4.56
C ARG A 232 18.15 7.52 -4.76
N LYS A 233 18.98 7.61 -5.81
CA LYS A 233 19.81 8.79 -6.11
C LYS A 233 18.98 10.07 -6.37
N PHE A 234 17.70 9.91 -6.70
CA PHE A 234 16.81 11.02 -7.05
C PHE A 234 15.93 11.51 -5.88
N LEU A 235 15.88 10.78 -4.75
CA LEU A 235 14.92 11.02 -3.66
C LEU A 235 15.38 12.04 -2.62
N ASN A 236 16.69 12.13 -2.39
CA ASN A 236 17.26 12.97 -1.32
C ASN A 236 18.14 14.11 -1.88
N ALA A 237 18.25 14.19 -3.19
CA ALA A 237 19.09 15.15 -3.89
C ALA A 237 18.22 16.30 -4.43
N THR A 238 18.83 17.48 -4.51
CA THR A 238 18.28 18.61 -5.28
C THR A 238 18.09 18.21 -6.75
N LEU A 239 17.33 19.00 -7.52
CA LEU A 239 17.14 18.73 -8.95
C LEU A 239 18.48 18.76 -9.71
N ASP A 240 19.37 19.68 -9.33
CA ASP A 240 20.71 19.81 -9.90
C ASP A 240 21.63 18.63 -9.56
N GLU A 241 21.68 18.21 -8.30
CA GLU A 241 22.45 17.03 -7.91
C GLU A 241 21.93 15.75 -8.58
N SER A 242 20.61 15.66 -8.75
CA SER A 242 19.95 14.55 -9.42
C SER A 242 20.29 14.48 -10.91
N LEU A 243 20.54 15.61 -11.57
CA LEU A 243 20.91 15.67 -13.00
C LEU A 243 22.17 14.84 -13.28
N ASN A 244 23.16 14.88 -12.39
CA ASN A 244 24.39 14.09 -12.52
C ASN A 244 24.15 12.57 -12.53
N SER A 245 23.02 12.13 -11.97
CA SER A 245 22.62 10.72 -11.96
C SER A 245 21.72 10.35 -13.14
N LEU A 246 21.19 11.34 -13.88
CA LEU A 246 20.30 11.13 -15.00
C LEU A 246 21.10 11.10 -16.31
N LYS A 247 21.17 9.92 -16.92
CA LYS A 247 21.71 9.75 -18.28
C LYS A 247 20.59 9.46 -19.26
N LEU A 248 20.46 10.29 -20.30
CA LEU A 248 19.52 10.08 -21.42
C LEU A 248 20.28 9.77 -22.72
N PRO A 249 19.68 9.08 -23.70
CA PRO A 249 20.29 8.89 -25.02
C PRO A 249 20.76 10.21 -25.65
N GLY A 250 21.96 10.22 -26.25
CA GLY A 250 22.49 11.38 -26.98
C GLY A 250 21.95 11.52 -28.41
N SER A 251 21.32 10.47 -28.94
CA SER A 251 20.54 10.52 -30.17
C SER A 251 19.35 9.57 -30.09
N LEU A 252 18.32 9.84 -30.89
CA LEU A 252 17.09 9.05 -30.93
C LEU A 252 16.58 8.95 -32.37
N ALA A 253 16.28 7.74 -32.84
CA ALA A 253 15.66 7.55 -34.15
C ALA A 253 14.13 7.52 -34.03
N LEU A 254 13.43 8.38 -34.75
CA LEU A 254 11.98 8.30 -34.95
C LEU A 254 11.69 7.56 -36.25
N LYS A 255 10.87 6.51 -36.18
CA LYS A 255 10.45 5.70 -37.33
C LYS A 255 8.97 5.93 -37.60
N ALA A 256 8.62 6.42 -38.79
CA ALA A 256 7.24 6.60 -39.24
C ALA A 256 7.18 6.36 -40.75
N ASP A 257 6.22 5.55 -41.22
CA ASP A 257 5.96 5.30 -42.65
C ASP A 257 7.23 5.07 -43.49
N ASP A 258 8.07 4.11 -43.06
CA ASP A 258 9.39 3.77 -43.65
C ASP A 258 10.46 4.88 -43.65
N GLN A 259 10.16 6.05 -43.10
CA GLN A 259 11.14 7.13 -42.87
C GLN A 259 11.77 7.04 -41.49
N VAL A 260 13.08 7.28 -41.42
CA VAL A 260 13.84 7.35 -40.17
C VAL A 260 14.41 8.75 -40.01
N LYS A 261 13.94 9.49 -39.01
CA LYS A 261 14.52 10.78 -38.61
C LYS A 261 15.36 10.60 -37.34
N GLU A 262 16.65 10.91 -37.39
CA GLU A 262 17.49 10.93 -36.20
C GLU A 262 17.45 12.32 -35.53
N LEU A 263 17.06 12.37 -34.26
CA LEU A 263 17.08 13.57 -33.42
C LEU A 263 18.41 13.67 -32.66
N LYS A 264 19.01 14.86 -32.66
CA LYS A 264 20.24 15.22 -31.93
C LYS A 264 20.18 16.69 -31.48
N GLY A 265 21.06 17.06 -30.54
CA GLY A 265 21.24 18.44 -30.09
C GLY A 265 19.92 19.09 -29.66
N GLU A 266 19.66 20.30 -30.14
CA GLU A 266 18.46 21.07 -29.77
C GLU A 266 17.13 20.39 -30.16
N GLU A 267 17.08 19.68 -31.29
CA GLU A 267 15.86 18.94 -31.67
C GLU A 267 15.55 17.83 -30.66
N LEU A 268 16.58 17.15 -30.15
CA LEU A 268 16.46 16.12 -29.14
C LEU A 268 16.08 16.71 -27.78
N ASN A 269 16.67 17.84 -27.40
CA ASN A 269 16.29 18.57 -26.18
C ASN A 269 14.82 18.99 -26.22
N GLY A 270 14.35 19.52 -27.35
CA GLY A 270 12.94 19.87 -27.55
C GLY A 270 12.01 18.65 -27.49
N PHE A 271 12.46 17.48 -27.98
CA PHE A 271 11.72 16.22 -27.81
C PHE A 271 11.64 15.81 -26.33
N TYR A 272 12.76 15.82 -25.60
CA TYR A 272 12.78 15.48 -24.17
C TYR A 272 11.92 16.40 -23.34
N HIS A 273 11.93 17.70 -23.62
CA HIS A 273 11.08 18.68 -22.95
C HIS A 273 9.60 18.30 -23.10
N ARG A 274 9.11 18.15 -24.33
CA ARG A 274 7.71 17.78 -24.60
C ARG A 274 7.30 16.45 -23.99
N ALA A 275 8.15 15.43 -24.12
CA ALA A 275 7.88 14.10 -23.57
C ALA A 275 7.86 14.11 -22.03
N ALA A 276 8.76 14.87 -21.40
CA ALA A 276 8.80 15.02 -19.94
C ALA A 276 7.62 15.84 -19.42
N SER A 277 7.24 16.93 -20.08
CA SER A 277 6.04 17.71 -19.73
C SER A 277 4.77 16.88 -19.84
N GLU A 278 4.61 16.11 -20.92
CA GLU A 278 3.44 15.25 -21.11
C GLU A 278 3.38 14.14 -20.06
N LEU A 279 4.52 13.49 -19.79
CA LEU A 279 4.61 12.47 -18.75
C LEU A 279 4.30 13.06 -17.37
N GLN A 280 4.90 14.20 -17.02
CA GLN A 280 4.67 14.90 -15.75
C GLN A 280 3.18 15.21 -15.57
N ARG A 281 2.57 15.87 -16.56
CA ARG A 281 1.14 16.21 -16.57
C ARG A 281 0.25 14.98 -16.37
N SER A 282 0.54 13.90 -17.10
CA SER A 282 -0.19 12.64 -16.99
C SER A 282 -0.04 12.00 -15.59
N LEU A 283 1.13 12.10 -14.96
CA LEU A 283 1.38 11.58 -13.61
C LEU A 283 0.62 12.40 -12.55
N GLU A 284 0.65 13.72 -12.66
CA GLU A 284 -0.06 14.65 -11.77
C GLU A 284 -1.58 14.53 -11.90
N ASN A 285 -2.09 14.18 -13.09
CA ASN A 285 -3.50 13.90 -13.36
C ASN A 285 -3.95 12.51 -12.89
N GLY A 286 -3.48 12.09 -11.72
CA GLY A 286 -3.98 10.91 -11.01
C GLY A 286 -3.36 9.57 -11.44
N LYS A 287 -2.35 9.56 -12.33
CA LYS A 287 -1.63 8.30 -12.60
C LYS A 287 -0.57 8.00 -11.55
N ALA A 288 -0.03 8.97 -10.82
CA ALA A 288 0.87 8.73 -9.70
C ALA A 288 0.18 8.95 -8.35
N PRO A 289 0.57 8.22 -7.29
CA PRO A 289 0.03 8.46 -5.95
C PRO A 289 0.38 9.87 -5.47
N TYR A 290 -0.63 10.62 -5.03
CA TYR A 290 -0.51 12.03 -4.68
C TYR A 290 0.47 12.26 -3.53
N LEU A 291 0.47 11.40 -2.50
CA LEU A 291 1.44 11.51 -1.42
C LEU A 291 2.88 11.25 -1.89
N GLY A 292 3.06 10.42 -2.93
CA GLY A 292 4.37 10.22 -3.57
C GLY A 292 4.81 11.47 -4.34
N LEU A 293 3.89 12.13 -5.04
CA LEU A 293 4.14 13.42 -5.70
C LEU A 293 4.52 14.49 -4.68
N LEU A 294 3.73 14.65 -3.62
CA LEU A 294 3.99 15.61 -2.53
C LEU A 294 5.33 15.35 -1.83
N ASN A 295 5.77 14.09 -1.80
CA ASN A 295 7.02 13.65 -1.18
C ASN A 295 8.16 13.46 -2.20
N GLN A 296 8.18 14.30 -3.25
CA GLN A 296 9.28 14.40 -4.22
C GLN A 296 9.64 13.04 -4.86
N GLY A 297 8.63 12.24 -5.17
CA GLY A 297 8.75 10.92 -5.79
C GLY A 297 8.98 9.76 -4.81
N SER A 298 9.16 10.04 -3.52
CA SER A 298 9.30 9.01 -2.49
C SER A 298 7.94 8.52 -2.01
N ILE A 299 7.64 7.23 -2.15
CA ILE A 299 6.37 6.65 -1.68
C ILE A 299 6.19 6.86 -0.16
N VAL A 300 4.97 7.26 0.21
CA VAL A 300 4.47 7.28 1.58
C VAL A 300 3.61 6.03 1.78
N PRO A 301 4.18 4.92 2.28
CA PRO A 301 3.45 3.66 2.39
C PRO A 301 2.46 3.72 3.55
N LEU A 302 1.20 3.40 3.28
CA LEU A 302 0.15 3.32 4.28
C LEU A 302 -0.38 1.90 4.40
N VAL A 303 -0.65 1.48 5.64
CA VAL A 303 -1.34 0.21 5.92
C VAL A 303 -2.62 0.49 6.67
N PHE A 304 -3.75 0.22 6.05
CA PHE A 304 -5.07 0.29 6.67
C PHE A 304 -5.36 -0.99 7.44
N GLY A 305 -5.78 -0.83 8.69
CA GLY A 305 -6.21 -1.91 9.56
C GLY A 305 -7.71 -1.87 9.80
N PHE A 306 -8.36 -3.01 9.54
CA PHE A 306 -9.81 -3.17 9.62
C PHE A 306 -10.20 -4.15 10.72
N GLU A 307 -11.43 -4.01 11.19
CA GLU A 307 -12.16 -5.09 11.87
C GLU A 307 -12.31 -6.32 10.96
N LYS A 308 -12.96 -7.37 11.47
CA LYS A 308 -13.25 -8.57 10.69
C LYS A 308 -13.90 -8.21 9.36
N ILE A 309 -13.27 -8.62 8.26
CA ILE A 309 -13.84 -8.58 6.92
C ILE A 309 -14.41 -9.96 6.61
N ASN A 310 -15.69 -9.99 6.27
CA ASN A 310 -16.41 -11.20 5.90
C ASN A 310 -16.29 -11.47 4.39
N ASN A 311 -16.49 -12.73 4.02
CA ASN A 311 -16.65 -13.17 2.63
C ASN A 311 -15.49 -12.73 1.71
N LEU A 312 -14.25 -12.83 2.20
CA LEU A 312 -13.08 -12.62 1.36
C LEU A 312 -12.95 -13.75 0.34
N SER A 313 -12.92 -13.40 -0.94
CA SER A 313 -12.57 -14.30 -2.04
C SER A 313 -11.09 -14.69 -1.93
N THR A 314 -10.72 -15.87 -2.40
CA THR A 314 -9.33 -16.34 -2.48
C THR A 314 -8.88 -16.45 -3.92
N HIS A 315 -7.76 -15.80 -4.25
CA HIS A 315 -7.07 -15.95 -5.53
C HIS A 315 -5.76 -16.72 -5.33
N GLU A 316 -5.49 -17.69 -6.19
CA GLU A 316 -4.24 -18.46 -6.16
C GLU A 316 -3.30 -18.03 -7.27
N ILE A 317 -2.05 -17.81 -6.89
CA ILE A 317 -0.96 -17.51 -7.83
C ILE A 317 0.05 -18.64 -7.75
N GLN A 318 0.28 -19.28 -8.89
CA GLN A 318 1.38 -20.22 -9.07
C GLN A 318 2.69 -19.45 -9.29
N TYR A 319 3.62 -19.57 -8.36
CA TYR A 319 5.01 -19.19 -8.55
C TYR A 319 5.85 -20.42 -8.91
N SER A 320 7.04 -20.19 -9.46
CA SER A 320 7.95 -21.26 -9.92
C SER A 320 8.24 -22.34 -8.89
N SER A 321 8.17 -22.03 -7.60
CA SER A 321 8.48 -22.97 -6.50
C SER A 321 7.32 -23.20 -5.52
N LYS A 322 6.19 -22.51 -5.65
CA LYS A 322 5.05 -22.61 -4.71
C LYS A 322 3.80 -21.92 -5.22
N THR A 323 2.65 -22.41 -4.79
CA THR A 323 1.37 -21.70 -4.89
C THR A 323 1.21 -20.76 -3.70
N LYS A 324 0.66 -19.57 -3.93
CA LYS A 324 0.25 -18.67 -2.84
C LYS A 324 -1.18 -18.21 -3.01
N GLN A 325 -1.89 -18.17 -1.90
CA GLN A 325 -3.25 -17.66 -1.78
C GLN A 325 -3.23 -16.18 -1.37
N TYR A 326 -4.12 -15.40 -1.98
CA TYR A 326 -4.33 -13.98 -1.74
C TYR A 326 -5.82 -13.73 -1.50
N SER A 327 -6.13 -13.05 -0.40
CA SER A 327 -7.51 -12.79 -0.01
C SER A 327 -7.93 -11.42 -0.53
N TYR A 328 -9.13 -11.29 -1.10
CA TYR A 328 -9.55 -10.05 -1.73
C TYR A 328 -11.08 -9.88 -1.75
N GLN A 329 -11.56 -8.67 -2.09
CA GLN A 329 -12.97 -8.42 -2.44
C GLN A 329 -13.06 -7.98 -3.90
N ASP A 330 -14.07 -8.49 -4.62
CA ASP A 330 -14.25 -8.20 -6.05
C ASP A 330 -14.77 -6.77 -6.32
N GLY A 331 -15.37 -6.11 -5.33
CA GLY A 331 -15.89 -4.74 -5.43
C GLY A 331 -15.30 -3.79 -4.39
N ASP A 332 -15.61 -2.50 -4.55
CA ASP A 332 -15.14 -1.44 -3.65
C ASP A 332 -15.56 -1.73 -2.20
N HIS A 333 -14.59 -1.64 -1.29
CA HIS A 333 -14.81 -1.84 0.13
C HIS A 333 -15.00 -0.49 0.84
N PRO A 334 -16.17 -0.17 1.41
CA PRO A 334 -16.36 1.08 2.14
C PRO A 334 -15.47 1.10 3.38
N LEU A 335 -14.74 2.19 3.61
CA LEU A 335 -13.85 2.29 4.77
C LEU A 335 -14.62 2.30 6.10
N SER A 336 -15.88 2.72 6.09
CA SER A 336 -16.78 2.62 7.24
C SER A 336 -17.21 1.20 7.56
N GLY A 337 -16.92 0.24 6.68
CA GLY A 337 -17.49 -1.11 6.70
C GLY A 337 -18.93 -1.13 6.20
N SER A 338 -19.46 -2.34 5.98
CA SER A 338 -20.89 -2.58 5.75
C SER A 338 -21.41 -3.67 6.69
N PRO A 339 -22.73 -3.73 6.96
CA PRO A 339 -23.31 -4.80 7.77
C PRO A 339 -22.99 -6.20 7.23
N GLU A 340 -23.02 -6.37 5.91
CA GLU A 340 -22.81 -7.66 5.25
C GLU A 340 -21.34 -8.06 5.19
N LYS A 341 -20.46 -7.12 4.81
CA LYS A 341 -19.03 -7.38 4.58
C LYS A 341 -18.16 -7.14 5.81
N GLY A 342 -18.68 -6.49 6.85
CA GLY A 342 -17.91 -6.06 8.01
C GLY A 342 -16.80 -5.06 7.63
N GLY A 343 -15.73 -5.07 8.42
CA GLY A 343 -14.46 -4.46 8.01
C GLY A 343 -14.34 -2.95 8.23
N LYS A 344 -14.91 -2.38 9.29
CA LYS A 344 -14.71 -0.95 9.57
C LYS A 344 -13.22 -0.62 9.77
N LEU A 345 -12.75 0.48 9.17
CA LEU A 345 -11.40 1.01 9.34
C LEU A 345 -11.18 1.44 10.80
N LYS A 346 -10.13 0.92 11.43
CA LYS A 346 -9.76 1.23 12.82
C LYS A 346 -8.42 1.94 12.94
N GLU A 347 -7.51 1.65 12.02
CA GLU A 347 -6.11 2.00 12.16
C GLU A 347 -5.51 2.41 10.82
N VAL A 348 -4.69 3.46 10.83
CA VAL A 348 -3.70 3.70 9.77
C VAL A 348 -2.31 3.51 10.37
N GLU A 349 -1.55 2.56 9.83
CA GLU A 349 -0.14 2.42 10.12
C GLU A 349 0.71 3.20 9.11
N VAL A 350 1.62 4.02 9.63
CA VAL A 350 2.61 4.81 8.91
C VAL A 350 4.02 4.35 9.31
N ARG A 351 5.01 4.53 8.44
CA ARG A 351 6.39 4.12 8.74
C ARG A 351 7.12 5.08 9.68
N SER A 352 6.81 6.38 9.64
CA SER A 352 7.44 7.41 10.46
C SER A 352 6.48 8.58 10.70
N LEU A 353 6.83 9.48 11.63
CA LEU A 353 6.10 10.73 11.82
C LEU A 353 6.21 11.65 10.60
N GLY A 354 7.29 11.58 9.82
CA GLY A 354 7.38 12.30 8.55
C GLY A 354 6.33 11.81 7.55
N ASP A 355 6.13 10.49 7.45
CA ASP A 355 5.08 9.91 6.60
C ASP A 355 3.68 10.29 7.11
N PHE A 356 3.49 10.43 8.42
CA PHE A 356 2.26 10.98 8.99
C PHE A 356 2.06 12.47 8.67
N ALA A 357 3.12 13.28 8.75
CA ALA A 357 3.07 14.70 8.39
C ALA A 357 2.66 14.89 6.92
N THR A 358 3.23 14.09 6.01
CA THR A 358 2.85 14.10 4.60
C THR A 358 1.40 13.69 4.37
N LEU A 359 0.91 12.67 5.10
CA LEU A 359 -0.51 12.29 5.06
C LEU A 359 -1.40 13.45 5.55
N CYS A 360 -1.11 14.04 6.70
CA CYS A 360 -1.87 15.16 7.25
C CYS A 360 -1.89 16.38 6.33
N LEU A 361 -0.75 16.72 5.72
CA LEU A 361 -0.66 17.79 4.72
C LEU A 361 -1.50 17.45 3.48
N GLY A 362 -1.37 16.23 2.95
CA GLY A 362 -2.19 15.76 1.83
C GLY A 362 -3.69 15.85 2.12
N CYS A 363 -4.11 15.43 3.32
CA CYS A 363 -5.48 15.58 3.80
C CYS A 363 -5.94 17.04 3.83
N ALA A 364 -5.11 17.96 4.37
CA ALA A 364 -5.43 19.37 4.41
C ALA A 364 -5.56 20.00 3.00
N ILE A 365 -4.68 19.62 2.06
CA ILE A 365 -4.74 20.10 0.67
C ILE A 365 -6.00 19.58 -0.05
N LYS A 366 -6.39 18.33 0.19
CA LYS A 366 -7.52 17.69 -0.50
C LYS A 366 -8.86 17.82 0.24
N GLY A 367 -8.89 18.51 1.37
CA GLY A 367 -10.11 18.64 2.19
C GLY A 367 -10.60 17.30 2.74
N VAL A 368 -9.70 16.37 3.05
CA VAL A 368 -10.03 15.04 3.58
C VAL A 368 -9.89 15.05 5.08
N GLU A 369 -10.95 14.69 5.79
CA GLU A 369 -10.90 14.51 7.23
C GLU A 369 -10.61 13.04 7.59
N LEU A 370 -9.68 12.84 8.51
CA LEU A 370 -9.47 11.53 9.11
C LEU A 370 -10.61 11.24 10.10
N PRO A 371 -11.18 10.02 10.11
CA PRO A 371 -12.21 9.65 11.07
C PRO A 371 -11.75 9.90 12.52
N ALA A 372 -12.63 10.44 13.35
CA ALA A 372 -12.28 10.86 14.72
C ALA A 372 -11.86 9.68 15.62
N ASP A 373 -12.36 8.48 15.34
CA ASP A 373 -12.06 7.23 16.04
C ASP A 373 -10.88 6.45 15.43
N LEU A 374 -10.23 7.00 14.41
CA LEU A 374 -9.10 6.37 13.73
C LEU A 374 -7.82 6.43 14.59
N LEU A 375 -7.24 5.27 14.86
CA LEU A 375 -5.96 5.18 15.55
C LEU A 375 -4.79 5.32 14.55
N VAL A 376 -3.77 6.09 14.88
CA VAL A 376 -2.54 6.16 14.08
C VAL A 376 -1.46 5.33 14.74
N ARG A 377 -0.87 4.42 13.97
CA ARG A 377 0.21 3.55 14.41
C ARG A 377 1.50 3.91 13.68
N VAL A 378 2.50 4.40 14.40
CA VAL A 378 3.84 4.65 13.85
C VAL A 378 4.68 3.39 14.02
N LYS A 379 5.14 2.80 12.90
CA LYS A 379 5.97 1.60 12.90
C LYS A 379 7.25 1.83 13.71
N GLY A 380 7.56 0.89 14.61
CA GLY A 380 8.83 0.87 15.33
C GLY A 380 10.03 0.61 14.40
N GLN A 381 11.19 1.13 14.78
CA GLN A 381 12.44 1.02 14.04
C GLN A 381 13.43 0.18 14.82
N ASN A 382 14.28 -0.59 14.14
CA ASN A 382 15.38 -1.36 14.75
C ASN A 382 14.95 -2.23 15.95
N GLY A 383 13.81 -2.92 15.82
CA GLY A 383 13.28 -3.80 16.86
C GLY A 383 12.48 -3.08 17.96
N SER A 384 12.40 -1.75 17.95
CA SER A 384 11.58 -1.01 18.89
C SER A 384 10.09 -1.32 18.70
N LYS A 385 9.34 -1.24 19.81
CA LYS A 385 7.88 -1.33 19.74
C LYS A 385 7.38 -0.09 18.97
N ALA A 386 6.42 -0.32 18.10
CA ALA A 386 5.70 0.76 17.44
C ALA A 386 4.95 1.64 18.45
N GLN A 387 4.75 2.90 18.08
CA GLN A 387 4.09 3.91 18.88
C GLN A 387 2.66 4.08 18.37
N TYR A 388 1.67 4.00 19.26
CA TYR A 388 0.30 4.41 18.93
C TYR A 388 0.06 5.84 19.35
N LEU A 389 -0.58 6.61 18.47
CA LEU A 389 -1.02 7.97 18.72
C LEU A 389 -2.52 7.91 19.00
N ASP A 390 -2.90 8.31 20.20
CA ASP A 390 -4.28 8.53 20.59
C ASP A 390 -4.82 9.83 20.00
N ALA A 391 -6.13 10.08 20.19
CA ALA A 391 -6.81 11.26 19.65
C ALA A 391 -6.15 12.58 20.09
N GLN A 392 -5.67 12.67 21.33
CA GLN A 392 -5.02 13.87 21.84
C GLN A 392 -3.69 14.13 21.13
N LYS A 393 -2.82 13.11 21.02
CA LYS A 393 -1.54 13.23 20.29
C LYS A 393 -1.74 13.57 18.83
N ILE A 394 -2.75 12.98 18.18
CA ILE A 394 -3.11 13.29 16.80
C ILE A 394 -3.54 14.76 16.67
N ALA A 395 -4.40 15.24 17.57
CA ALA A 395 -4.86 16.63 17.58
C ALA A 395 -3.70 17.62 17.76
N THR A 396 -2.85 17.41 18.76
CA THR A 396 -1.67 18.25 19.01
C THR A 396 -0.71 18.24 17.82
N PHE A 397 -0.46 17.08 17.23
CA PHE A 397 0.39 16.96 16.05
C PHE A 397 -0.17 17.75 14.86
N ARG A 398 -1.47 17.61 14.59
CA ARG A 398 -2.16 18.34 13.51
C ARG A 398 -2.17 19.85 13.74
N GLN A 399 -2.33 20.31 14.97
CA GLN A 399 -2.27 21.73 15.32
C GLN A 399 -0.88 22.32 15.05
N LYS A 400 0.18 21.65 15.50
CA LYS A 400 1.57 22.08 15.25
C LYS A 400 1.91 22.07 13.76
N LEU A 401 1.45 21.03 13.04
CA LEU A 401 1.58 20.97 11.58
C LEU A 401 0.88 22.14 10.90
N ALA A 402 -0.37 22.44 11.28
CA ALA A 402 -1.13 23.54 10.69
C ALA A 402 -0.44 24.90 10.91
N ALA A 403 0.10 25.16 12.10
CA ALA A 403 0.85 26.38 12.38
C ALA A 403 2.10 26.52 11.49
N GLN A 404 2.87 25.44 11.36
CA GLN A 404 4.07 25.40 10.50
C GLN A 404 3.74 25.54 9.02
N VAL A 405 2.61 24.98 8.57
CA VAL A 405 2.14 25.14 7.20
C VAL A 405 1.69 26.56 6.93
N ALA A 406 0.96 27.19 7.85
CA ALA A 406 0.50 28.59 7.70
C ALA A 406 1.68 29.56 7.60
N GLU A 407 2.73 29.36 8.40
CA GLU A 407 3.96 30.16 8.33
C GLU A 407 4.63 30.08 6.95
N GLN A 408 4.60 28.91 6.31
CA GLN A 408 5.27 28.68 5.02
C GLN A 408 4.40 28.99 3.80
N ALA A 409 3.09 28.81 3.90
CA ALA A 409 2.13 29.10 2.83
C ALA A 409 1.78 30.59 2.73
N GLY A 410 2.00 31.36 3.80
CA GLY A 410 1.58 32.75 3.88
C GLY A 410 0.05 32.89 3.83
N GLU A 411 -0.44 33.87 3.09
CA GLU A 411 -1.88 34.15 2.96
C GLU A 411 -2.59 33.24 1.94
N GLN A 412 -1.85 32.45 1.16
CA GLN A 412 -2.44 31.62 0.12
C GLN A 412 -3.03 30.33 0.70
N PRO A 413 -4.27 29.95 0.32
CA PRO A 413 -4.84 28.69 0.77
C PRO A 413 -4.11 27.51 0.13
N LEU A 414 -3.88 26.44 0.90
CA LEU A 414 -3.11 25.27 0.45
C LEU A 414 -3.53 24.69 -0.92
N PRO A 415 -4.84 24.56 -1.25
CA PRO A 415 -5.26 24.02 -2.54
C PRO A 415 -4.88 24.90 -3.74
N ALA A 416 -4.56 26.18 -3.52
CA ALA A 416 -4.15 27.12 -4.57
C ALA A 416 -2.63 27.10 -4.85
N LEU A 417 -1.83 26.52 -3.95
CA LEU A 417 -0.39 26.42 -4.13
C LEU A 417 -0.03 25.41 -5.22
N GLY A 418 1.00 25.73 -6.01
CA GLY A 418 1.56 24.80 -6.98
C GLY A 418 2.23 23.60 -6.31
N LEU A 419 2.26 22.45 -7.00
CA LEU A 419 2.85 21.21 -6.45
C LEU A 419 4.30 21.40 -5.98
N HIS A 420 5.10 22.22 -6.67
CA HIS A 420 6.49 22.49 -6.26
C HIS A 420 6.56 23.16 -4.87
N GLN A 421 5.72 24.19 -4.62
CA GLN A 421 5.65 24.85 -3.32
C GLN A 421 5.18 23.88 -2.23
N LEU A 422 4.17 23.06 -2.54
CA LEU A 422 3.68 22.03 -1.62
C LEU A 422 4.75 20.97 -1.29
N GLN A 423 5.58 20.59 -2.27
CA GLN A 423 6.73 19.70 -2.06
C GLN A 423 7.79 20.33 -1.15
N GLU A 424 8.08 21.63 -1.30
CA GLU A 424 9.00 22.36 -0.41
C GLU A 424 8.48 22.40 1.02
N ILE A 425 7.20 22.74 1.20
CA ILE A 425 6.54 22.74 2.51
C ILE A 425 6.66 21.36 3.15
N ASN A 426 6.29 20.30 2.43
CA ASN A 426 6.38 18.93 2.93
C ASN A 426 7.82 18.55 3.32
N SER A 427 8.81 18.91 2.50
CA SER A 427 10.22 18.64 2.78
C SER A 427 10.68 19.33 4.07
N ARG A 428 10.35 20.61 4.26
CA ARG A 428 10.65 21.37 5.48
C ARG A 428 9.96 20.80 6.71
N LEU A 429 8.68 20.43 6.62
CA LEU A 429 7.97 19.77 7.71
C LEU A 429 8.69 18.48 8.15
N ARG A 430 9.08 17.63 7.18
CA ARG A 430 9.76 16.35 7.45
C ARG A 430 11.18 16.50 8.00
N ALA A 431 11.81 17.66 7.81
CA ALA A 431 13.15 17.95 8.35
C ALA A 431 13.14 18.31 9.85
N ASN A 432 11.97 18.63 10.41
CA ASN A 432 11.82 18.94 11.84
C ASN A 432 11.93 17.70 12.73
N ASP A 433 12.23 17.91 14.02
CA ASP A 433 12.02 16.89 15.05
C ASP A 433 10.52 16.74 15.38
N LEU A 434 9.84 15.94 14.56
CA LEU A 434 8.43 15.66 14.69
C LEU A 434 8.06 14.89 15.97
N SER A 435 9.03 14.28 16.66
CA SER A 435 8.77 13.59 17.92
C SER A 435 8.38 14.56 19.05
N GLY A 436 8.98 15.77 19.04
CA GLY A 436 8.61 16.86 19.93
C GLY A 436 7.18 17.37 19.74
N TRP A 437 6.55 17.08 18.60
CA TRP A 437 5.18 17.52 18.32
C TRP A 437 4.11 16.66 19.00
N LEU A 438 4.49 15.50 19.53
CA LEU A 438 3.61 14.63 20.29
C LEU A 438 3.51 15.01 21.77
N LYS A 439 4.35 15.93 22.24
CA LYS A 439 4.31 16.48 23.59
C LYS A 439 3.32 17.66 23.60
N ALA A 440 2.46 17.68 24.62
CA ALA A 440 1.51 18.77 24.86
C ALA A 440 2.25 20.10 25.01
#